data_AF-A0A3Q9HND3-F1
#
_entry.id   AF-A0A3Q9HND3-F1
#
_cell.length_a   1.000
_cell.length_b   1.000
_cell.length_c   1.000
_cell.angle_alpha   90.00
_cell.angle_beta   90.00
_cell.angle_gamma   90.00
#
_symmetry.space_group_name_H-M   'P 1'
#
loop_
_entity.id
_entity.type
_entity.pdbx_description
1 polymer ?
#
loop_
_entity_poly.entity_id
_entity_poly.type
_entity_poly.pdbx_seq_one_letter_code
_entity_poly.pdbx_strand_id
1 'polypeptide(L)'
;MDRNFVNIIGYQFEKVHTGVLRWLLDSKNRVVSIEQKYEILKRIYRICGKKIDFDQHEIANITCIPEYSFGRRRKIDLVVKIDLFKNCTKYLVIEMKVDSIPYERQLEGTYIDFMQNKNCDNNDVIFLLFLFGASQVWKGLNPQGFVVFRLNEIIEVFSKLDINENIYRDWIKALKEEDIRKNNIELNIDKTKNIWDGDYWKDKGYRIWFPLFYYIYNELRKTSKRFEEWDIYSGQNNPVMNWSKGWLEKNFFGSKIYFYWEFNYEAFVLKVMLDEENKMSQNNLKKLRSKIVKICEPESNGIGYQTQNRYGTYNSIYKWKFNFKEKSFSEIMIETDRILDRIHPQLESL
;
A
#
# COMPACT_ATOMS: atom_id res chain seq x y z
N MET A 1 -29.33 -9.48 -8.09
CA MET A 1 -27.85 -9.45 -7.95
C MET A 1 -27.47 -10.61 -7.04
N ASP A 2 -26.77 -11.61 -7.56
CA ASP A 2 -26.16 -12.63 -6.71
C ASP A 2 -25.25 -11.92 -5.72
N ARG A 3 -25.56 -12.07 -4.43
CA ARG A 3 -24.78 -11.43 -3.36
C ARG A 3 -23.46 -12.19 -3.23
N ASN A 4 -22.39 -11.64 -3.80
CA ASN A 4 -21.04 -12.20 -3.67
C ASN A 4 -20.64 -12.25 -2.18
N PHE A 5 -20.37 -13.45 -1.67
CA PHE A 5 -20.07 -13.69 -0.26
C PHE A 5 -18.83 -12.93 0.24
N VAL A 6 -17.77 -12.85 -0.58
CA VAL A 6 -16.54 -12.12 -0.26
C VAL A 6 -16.81 -10.63 -0.13
N ASN A 7 -17.63 -10.07 -1.02
CA ASN A 7 -18.05 -8.68 -0.92
C ASN A 7 -18.93 -8.44 0.31
N ILE A 8 -19.80 -9.38 0.71
CA ILE A 8 -20.63 -9.26 1.91
C ILE A 8 -19.76 -9.28 3.18
N ILE A 9 -18.91 -10.30 3.35
CA ILE A 9 -18.09 -10.46 4.54
C ILE A 9 -17.03 -9.37 4.64
N GLY A 10 -16.49 -8.94 3.51
CA GLY A 10 -15.59 -7.80 3.41
C GLY A 10 -14.25 -8.18 2.81
N TYR A 11 -14.15 -7.98 1.50
CA TYR A 11 -12.90 -8.06 0.74
C TYR A 11 -11.75 -7.29 1.42
N GLN A 12 -12.03 -6.14 2.04
CA GLN A 12 -11.01 -5.33 2.71
C GLN A 12 -10.34 -6.01 3.92
N PHE A 13 -10.87 -7.13 4.42
CA PHE A 13 -10.31 -7.83 5.56
C PHE A 13 -9.28 -8.88 5.12
N GLU A 14 -8.03 -8.70 5.57
CA GLU A 14 -6.93 -9.67 5.37
C GLU A 14 -7.36 -11.10 5.71
N LYS A 15 -8.15 -11.28 6.78
CA LYS A 15 -8.67 -12.59 7.23
C LYS A 15 -9.51 -13.32 6.18
N VAL A 16 -10.21 -12.61 5.29
CA VAL A 16 -10.97 -13.24 4.20
C VAL A 16 -10.02 -13.88 3.21
N HIS A 17 -8.97 -13.16 2.79
CA HIS A 17 -7.94 -13.68 1.90
C HIS A 17 -7.18 -14.85 2.54
N THR A 18 -6.74 -14.69 3.79
CA THR A 18 -6.10 -15.77 4.56
C THR A 18 -6.99 -17.02 4.62
N GLY A 19 -8.29 -16.84 4.87
CA GLY A 19 -9.26 -17.93 4.94
C GLY A 19 -9.42 -18.67 3.62
N VAL A 20 -9.53 -17.94 2.50
CA VAL A 20 -9.65 -18.55 1.16
C VAL A 20 -8.37 -19.26 0.76
N LEU A 21 -7.20 -18.65 0.97
CA LEU A 21 -5.90 -19.28 0.67
C LEU A 21 -5.70 -20.56 1.48
N ARG A 22 -6.05 -20.54 2.77
CA ARG A 22 -6.06 -21.73 3.62
C ARG A 22 -7.03 -22.78 3.09
N TRP A 23 -8.25 -22.39 2.73
CA TRP A 23 -9.24 -23.31 2.17
C TRP A 23 -8.72 -23.95 0.88
N LEU A 24 -8.04 -23.20 0.02
CA LEU A 24 -7.46 -23.72 -1.23
C LEU A 24 -6.31 -24.71 -1.00
N LEU A 25 -5.40 -24.41 -0.07
CA LEU A 25 -4.12 -25.13 0.06
C LEU A 25 -4.10 -26.22 1.13
N ASP A 26 -4.87 -26.08 2.22
CA ASP A 26 -4.80 -27.00 3.37
C ASP A 26 -5.30 -28.40 2.99
N SER A 27 -4.50 -29.43 3.28
CA SER A 27 -4.84 -30.84 3.01
C SER A 27 -6.06 -31.32 3.80
N LYS A 28 -6.46 -30.63 4.88
CA LYS A 28 -7.73 -30.91 5.56
C LYS A 28 -8.94 -30.63 4.68
N ASN A 29 -8.84 -29.69 3.74
CA ASN A 29 -9.89 -29.48 2.75
C ASN A 29 -9.74 -30.50 1.61
N ARG A 30 -10.62 -31.48 1.57
CA ARG A 30 -10.65 -32.50 0.50
C ARG A 30 -11.41 -32.08 -0.75
N VAL A 31 -12.12 -30.94 -0.70
CA VAL A 31 -12.87 -30.41 -1.86
C VAL A 31 -11.92 -29.95 -2.96
N VAL A 32 -10.78 -29.37 -2.60
CA VAL A 32 -9.72 -28.99 -3.54
C VAL A 32 -8.74 -30.15 -3.66
N SER A 33 -8.55 -30.65 -4.87
CA SER A 33 -7.72 -31.83 -5.11
C SER A 33 -6.23 -31.55 -4.91
N ILE A 34 -5.42 -32.59 -4.75
CA ILE A 34 -3.97 -32.41 -4.59
C ILE A 34 -3.34 -31.87 -5.88
N GLU A 35 -3.86 -32.26 -7.05
CA GLU A 35 -3.45 -31.77 -8.36
C GLU A 35 -3.65 -30.25 -8.46
N GLN A 36 -4.80 -29.75 -7.99
CA GLN A 36 -5.12 -28.32 -7.97
C GLN A 36 -4.22 -27.55 -7.01
N LYS A 37 -3.98 -28.10 -5.81
CA LYS A 37 -3.04 -27.52 -4.84
C LYS A 37 -1.63 -27.46 -5.41
N TYR A 38 -1.17 -28.54 -6.04
CA TYR A 38 0.14 -28.61 -6.67
C TYR A 38 0.27 -27.61 -7.82
N GLU A 39 -0.77 -27.44 -8.63
CA GLU A 39 -0.78 -26.43 -9.70
C GLU A 39 -0.66 -25.00 -9.15
N ILE A 40 -1.32 -24.68 -8.04
CA ILE A 40 -1.11 -23.40 -7.32
C ILE A 40 0.36 -23.25 -6.92
N LEU A 41 0.95 -24.27 -6.28
CA LEU A 41 2.35 -24.25 -5.85
C LEU A 41 3.30 -24.04 -7.04
N LYS A 42 3.10 -24.76 -8.15
CA LYS A 42 3.89 -24.59 -9.38
C LYS A 42 3.85 -23.17 -9.89
N ARG A 43 2.67 -22.54 -9.93
CA ARG A 43 2.51 -21.15 -10.39
C ARG A 43 3.20 -20.15 -9.47
N ILE A 44 3.11 -20.35 -8.15
CA ILE A 44 3.85 -19.54 -7.17
C ILE A 44 5.35 -19.65 -7.41
N TYR A 45 5.89 -20.88 -7.48
CA TYR A 45 7.32 -21.12 -7.72
C TYR A 45 7.78 -20.45 -9.02
N ARG A 46 7.00 -20.58 -10.10
CA ARG A 46 7.27 -19.94 -11.39
C ARG A 46 7.37 -18.42 -11.28
N ILE A 47 6.38 -17.76 -10.66
CA ILE A 47 6.39 -16.30 -10.50
C ILE A 47 7.56 -15.84 -9.62
N CYS A 48 7.94 -16.64 -8.63
CA CYS A 48 9.12 -16.41 -7.80
C CYS A 48 10.45 -16.69 -8.52
N GLY A 49 10.45 -17.11 -9.78
CA GLY A 49 11.67 -17.48 -10.52
C GLY A 49 12.38 -18.71 -9.94
N LYS A 50 11.68 -19.55 -9.16
CA LYS A 50 12.22 -20.76 -8.54
C LYS A 50 11.72 -22.00 -9.29
N LYS A 51 12.60 -22.99 -9.48
CA LYS A 51 12.19 -24.32 -9.95
C LYS A 51 11.59 -25.09 -8.78
N ILE A 52 10.41 -25.68 -8.99
CA ILE A 52 9.86 -26.64 -8.04
C ILE A 52 10.68 -27.93 -8.10
N ASP A 53 11.17 -28.38 -6.96
CA ASP A 53 12.08 -29.53 -6.83
C ASP A 53 11.41 -30.79 -6.29
N PHE A 54 10.07 -30.80 -6.30
CA PHE A 54 9.24 -31.94 -5.90
C PHE A 54 8.00 -32.07 -6.79
N ASP A 55 7.50 -33.30 -6.89
CA ASP A 55 6.27 -33.63 -7.61
C ASP A 55 5.07 -33.78 -6.68
N GLN A 56 3.85 -33.75 -7.24
CA GLN A 56 2.60 -33.86 -6.47
C GLN A 56 2.53 -35.13 -5.59
N HIS A 57 3.11 -36.24 -6.07
CA HIS A 57 3.08 -37.53 -5.39
C HIS A 57 4.05 -37.57 -4.19
N GLU A 58 4.98 -36.63 -4.10
CA GLU A 58 5.91 -36.51 -2.97
C GLU A 58 5.31 -35.72 -1.80
N ILE A 59 4.18 -35.04 -2.01
CA ILE A 59 3.50 -34.25 -0.98
C ILE A 59 2.76 -35.20 -0.03
N ALA A 60 3.25 -35.27 1.21
CA ALA A 60 2.57 -36.00 2.27
C ALA A 60 1.42 -35.19 2.86
N ASN A 61 1.64 -33.89 3.10
CA ASN A 61 0.64 -33.02 3.72
C ASN A 61 0.93 -31.53 3.46
N ILE A 62 -0.12 -30.72 3.35
CA ILE A 62 -0.02 -29.25 3.31
C ILE A 62 -0.82 -28.70 4.50
N THR A 63 -0.14 -27.99 5.39
CA THR A 63 -0.77 -27.35 6.56
C THR A 63 -0.70 -25.84 6.43
N CYS A 64 -1.85 -25.18 6.51
CA CYS A 64 -1.95 -23.73 6.49
C CYS A 64 -2.17 -23.19 7.91
N ILE A 65 -1.22 -22.40 8.40
CA ILE A 65 -1.18 -21.89 9.77
C ILE A 65 -1.39 -20.37 9.73
N PRO A 66 -2.62 -19.87 9.95
CA PRO A 66 -2.90 -18.44 10.00
C PRO A 66 -2.37 -17.83 11.31
N GLU A 67 -2.06 -16.53 11.29
CA GLU A 67 -1.56 -15.78 12.45
C GLU A 67 -0.36 -16.46 13.16
N TYR A 68 0.57 -17.02 12.37
CA TYR A 68 1.73 -17.76 12.88
C TYR A 68 2.60 -16.84 13.75
N SER A 69 2.72 -17.16 15.05
CA SER A 69 3.35 -16.29 16.03
C SER A 69 4.77 -16.73 16.42
N PHE A 70 5.70 -15.77 16.50
CA PHE A 70 6.98 -15.93 17.21
C PHE A 70 6.85 -15.40 18.65
N GLY A 71 6.13 -16.15 19.49
CA GLY A 71 5.76 -15.69 20.83
C GLY A 71 4.92 -14.41 20.78
N ARG A 72 5.29 -13.40 21.58
CA ARG A 72 4.58 -12.10 21.65
C ARG A 72 5.12 -11.02 20.69
N ARG A 73 6.13 -11.32 19.85
CA ARG A 73 6.85 -10.31 19.05
C ARG A 73 6.12 -9.94 17.77
N ARG A 74 5.93 -10.92 16.88
CA ARG A 74 5.32 -10.73 15.55
C ARG A 74 4.45 -11.93 15.19
N LYS A 75 3.42 -11.66 14.40
CA LYS A 75 2.58 -12.66 13.76
C LYS A 75 2.69 -12.50 12.24
N ILE A 76 2.86 -13.63 11.56
CA ILE A 76 2.77 -13.73 10.10
C ILE A 76 1.34 -14.07 9.74
N ASP A 77 0.79 -13.45 8.70
CA ASP A 77 -0.61 -13.66 8.33
C ASP A 77 -0.92 -15.12 7.95
N LEU A 78 -0.05 -15.76 7.17
CA LEU A 78 -0.19 -17.18 6.81
C LEU A 78 1.17 -17.85 6.57
N VAL A 79 1.39 -18.99 7.21
CA VAL A 79 2.47 -19.92 6.86
C VAL A 79 1.88 -21.18 6.24
N VAL A 80 2.30 -21.52 5.02
CA VAL A 80 1.96 -22.78 4.35
C VAL A 80 3.14 -23.72 4.49
N LYS A 81 2.97 -24.78 5.28
CA LYS A 81 3.94 -25.84 5.49
C LYS A 81 3.63 -27.01 4.56
N ILE A 82 4.58 -27.40 3.73
CA ILE A 82 4.45 -28.50 2.75
C ILE A 82 5.40 -29.61 3.19
N ASP A 83 4.86 -30.66 3.79
CA ASP A 83 5.62 -31.82 4.25
C ASP A 83 5.73 -32.84 3.11
N LEU A 84 6.97 -33.23 2.77
CA LEU A 84 7.26 -34.23 1.76
C LEU A 84 7.60 -35.58 2.42
N PHE A 85 7.30 -36.70 1.76
CA PHE A 85 7.54 -38.05 2.31
C PHE A 85 9.01 -38.35 2.64
N LYS A 86 9.97 -37.61 2.06
CA LYS A 86 11.42 -37.76 2.31
C LYS A 86 11.94 -36.98 3.54
N ASN A 87 11.07 -36.63 4.48
CA ASN A 87 11.39 -35.78 5.66
C ASN A 87 11.97 -34.39 5.30
N CYS A 88 11.61 -33.86 4.13
CA CYS A 88 11.89 -32.49 3.75
C CYS A 88 10.61 -31.66 3.91
N THR A 89 10.71 -30.44 4.43
CA THR A 89 9.59 -29.53 4.57
C THR A 89 9.90 -28.24 3.81
N LYS A 90 8.99 -27.85 2.92
CA LYS A 90 9.02 -26.55 2.24
C LYS A 90 8.05 -25.58 2.91
N TYR A 91 8.32 -24.29 2.81
CA TYR A 91 7.51 -23.24 3.41
C TYR A 91 7.20 -22.11 2.42
N LEU A 92 5.93 -21.71 2.39
CA LEU A 92 5.54 -20.39 1.90
C LEU A 92 5.19 -19.51 3.10
N VAL A 93 5.88 -18.39 3.25
CA VAL A 93 5.67 -17.40 4.32
C VAL A 93 4.99 -16.20 3.69
N ILE A 94 3.71 -16.02 3.98
CA ILE A 94 2.85 -15.05 3.29
C ILE A 94 2.45 -13.93 4.24
N GLU A 95 2.90 -12.72 3.92
CA GLU A 95 2.40 -11.47 4.48
C GLU A 95 1.40 -10.88 3.50
N MET A 96 0.29 -10.35 4.00
CA MET A 96 -0.78 -9.77 3.20
C MET A 96 -0.98 -8.31 3.58
N LYS A 97 -1.28 -7.48 2.59
CA LYS A 97 -1.75 -6.11 2.79
C LYS A 97 -2.94 -5.88 1.86
N VAL A 98 -4.00 -5.26 2.34
CA VAL A 98 -5.19 -4.96 1.53
C VAL A 98 -5.31 -3.46 1.31
N ASP A 99 -5.61 -2.72 2.37
CA ASP A 99 -5.86 -1.27 2.28
C ASP A 99 -4.81 -0.44 3.04
N SER A 100 -3.70 -1.08 3.40
CA SER A 100 -2.56 -0.49 4.09
C SER A 100 -1.29 -0.65 3.27
N ILE A 101 -0.35 0.27 3.45
CA ILE A 101 0.93 0.23 2.74
C ILE A 101 1.92 -0.64 3.55
N PRO A 102 2.64 -1.59 2.92
CA PRO A 102 3.61 -2.44 3.60
C PRO A 102 4.65 -1.64 4.39
N TYR A 103 4.99 -2.10 5.59
CA TYR A 103 6.05 -1.51 6.42
C TYR A 103 7.32 -2.35 6.35
N GLU A 104 8.38 -1.81 5.75
CA GLU A 104 9.60 -2.57 5.44
C GLU A 104 10.26 -3.19 6.69
N ARG A 105 10.35 -2.46 7.81
CA ARG A 105 10.91 -3.01 9.06
C ARG A 105 10.10 -4.18 9.62
N GLN A 106 8.78 -4.21 9.36
CA GLN A 106 7.97 -5.37 9.75
C GLN A 106 8.36 -6.58 8.91
N LEU A 107 8.51 -6.41 7.59
CA LEU A 107 8.87 -7.49 6.66
C LEU A 107 10.28 -8.02 6.92
N GLU A 108 11.26 -7.13 7.11
CA GLU A 108 12.64 -7.50 7.47
C GLU A 108 12.66 -8.33 8.76
N GLY A 109 11.94 -7.88 9.79
CA GLY A 109 11.85 -8.64 11.02
C GLY A 109 11.14 -9.99 10.84
N THR A 110 10.09 -10.08 10.00
CA THR A 110 9.42 -11.37 9.69
C THR A 110 10.43 -12.34 9.09
N TYR A 111 11.23 -11.89 8.13
CA TYR A 111 12.28 -12.70 7.51
C TYR A 111 13.27 -13.22 8.56
N ILE A 112 13.83 -12.31 9.38
CA ILE A 112 14.81 -12.66 10.41
C ILE A 112 14.23 -13.65 11.42
N ASP A 113 13.06 -13.34 11.98
CA ASP A 113 12.44 -14.18 13.01
C ASP A 113 12.09 -15.57 12.47
N PHE A 114 11.59 -15.68 11.23
CA PHE A 114 11.26 -16.99 10.64
C PHE A 114 12.50 -17.85 10.43
N MET A 115 13.54 -17.29 9.79
CA MET A 115 14.76 -18.03 9.48
C MET A 115 15.50 -18.49 10.76
N GLN A 116 15.54 -17.64 11.80
CA GLN A 116 16.18 -17.98 13.07
C GLN A 116 15.43 -19.06 13.85
N ASN A 117 14.08 -19.07 13.84
CA ASN A 117 13.30 -20.00 14.65
C ASN A 117 13.10 -21.37 13.99
N LYS A 118 13.05 -21.44 12.65
CA LYS A 118 12.78 -22.71 11.95
C LYS A 118 14.03 -23.52 11.62
N ASN A 119 15.22 -22.89 11.64
CA ASN A 119 16.49 -23.55 11.30
C ASN A 119 16.39 -24.40 10.01
N CYS A 120 15.75 -23.84 8.98
CA CYS A 120 15.56 -24.46 7.67
C CYS A 120 16.48 -23.83 6.63
N ASP A 121 16.76 -24.53 5.52
CA ASP A 121 17.52 -23.99 4.41
C ASP A 121 16.74 -22.82 3.75
N ASN A 122 17.45 -21.77 3.35
CA ASN A 122 16.90 -20.67 2.55
C ASN A 122 16.23 -21.17 1.26
N ASN A 123 16.72 -22.28 0.70
CA ASN A 123 16.13 -22.88 -0.51
C ASN A 123 14.75 -23.50 -0.25
N ASP A 124 14.44 -23.86 0.99
CA ASP A 124 13.18 -24.48 1.38
C ASP A 124 12.08 -23.46 1.71
N VAL A 125 12.41 -22.16 1.72
CA VAL A 125 11.49 -21.09 2.10
C VAL A 125 11.28 -20.10 0.95
N ILE A 126 10.04 -19.68 0.77
CA ILE A 126 9.66 -18.57 -0.12
C ILE A 126 8.87 -17.57 0.70
N PHE A 127 9.37 -16.34 0.80
CA PHE A 127 8.64 -15.23 1.41
C PHE A 127 7.85 -14.51 0.33
N LEU A 128 6.56 -14.31 0.59
CA LEU A 128 5.58 -13.75 -0.34
C LEU A 128 4.90 -12.55 0.31
N LEU A 129 4.86 -11.43 -0.40
CA LEU A 129 4.08 -10.26 0.00
C LEU A 129 2.91 -10.11 -0.96
N PHE A 130 1.71 -10.44 -0.50
CA PHE A 130 0.49 -10.34 -1.28
C PHE A 130 -0.15 -8.98 -1.06
N LEU A 131 -0.27 -8.22 -2.15
CA LEU A 131 -0.95 -6.94 -2.16
C LEU A 131 -2.36 -7.16 -2.71
N PHE A 132 -3.37 -6.73 -1.97
CA PHE A 132 -4.77 -6.63 -2.38
C PHE A 132 -5.20 -5.16 -2.31
N GLY A 133 -6.42 -4.83 -2.72
CA GLY A 133 -7.00 -3.49 -2.49
C GLY A 133 -6.05 -2.33 -2.81
N ALA A 134 -6.13 -1.25 -2.04
CA ALA A 134 -5.32 -0.06 -2.30
C ALA A 134 -3.82 -0.23 -2.03
N SER A 135 -3.38 -1.30 -1.35
CA SER A 135 -1.95 -1.62 -1.20
C SER A 135 -1.24 -1.85 -2.54
N GLN A 136 -2.01 -2.12 -3.60
CA GLN A 136 -1.55 -2.19 -4.99
C GLN A 136 -0.75 -0.97 -5.47
N VAL A 137 -0.92 0.20 -4.85
CA VAL A 137 -0.24 1.43 -5.25
C VAL A 137 1.19 1.55 -4.71
N TRP A 138 1.58 0.67 -3.78
CA TRP A 138 2.90 0.66 -3.19
C TRP A 138 3.98 0.37 -4.24
N LYS A 139 5.06 1.16 -4.21
CA LYS A 139 6.17 1.11 -5.18
C LYS A 139 7.44 0.44 -4.64
N GLY A 140 7.49 0.06 -3.36
CA GLY A 140 8.71 -0.50 -2.79
C GLY A 140 9.17 -1.75 -3.56
N LEU A 141 10.46 -1.79 -3.85
CA LEU A 141 11.08 -2.85 -4.62
C LEU A 141 11.61 -3.89 -3.64
N ASN A 142 11.11 -5.13 -3.77
CA ASN A 142 11.69 -6.35 -3.18
C ASN A 142 12.18 -6.17 -1.72
N PRO A 143 11.26 -6.00 -0.76
CA PRO A 143 11.64 -5.93 0.65
C PRO A 143 12.37 -7.22 1.00
N GLN A 144 13.41 -7.14 1.82
CA GLN A 144 14.42 -8.20 1.97
C GLN A 144 13.82 -9.61 2.02
N GLY A 145 14.11 -10.40 0.98
CA GLY A 145 13.70 -11.81 0.85
C GLY A 145 12.28 -12.06 0.32
N PHE A 146 11.41 -11.05 0.25
CA PHE A 146 10.03 -11.19 -0.20
C PHE A 146 9.88 -10.98 -1.72
N VAL A 147 9.16 -11.91 -2.35
CA VAL A 147 8.62 -11.71 -3.71
C VAL A 147 7.24 -11.07 -3.59
N VAL A 148 7.06 -9.93 -4.28
CA VAL A 148 5.81 -9.17 -4.24
C VAL A 148 4.83 -9.71 -5.28
N PHE A 149 3.64 -10.11 -4.84
CA PHE A 149 2.54 -10.52 -5.69
C PHE A 149 1.51 -9.40 -5.71
N ARG A 150 1.26 -8.83 -6.88
CA ARG A 150 0.17 -7.89 -7.11
C ARG A 150 -1.04 -8.63 -7.63
N LEU A 151 -2.11 -7.90 -7.93
CA LEU A 151 -3.41 -8.49 -8.21
C LEU A 151 -3.37 -9.42 -9.43
N ASN A 152 -2.58 -9.05 -10.46
CA ASN A 152 -2.41 -9.86 -11.65
C ASN A 152 -1.70 -11.19 -11.34
N GLU A 153 -0.61 -11.16 -10.58
CA GLU A 153 0.11 -12.37 -10.18
C GLU A 153 -0.76 -13.26 -9.29
N ILE A 154 -1.52 -12.67 -8.35
CA ILE A 154 -2.46 -13.40 -7.49
C ILE A 154 -3.55 -14.07 -8.35
N ILE A 155 -4.18 -13.33 -9.27
CA ILE A 155 -5.19 -13.90 -10.18
C ILE A 155 -4.56 -15.00 -11.06
N GLU A 156 -3.34 -14.82 -11.56
CA GLU A 156 -2.64 -15.82 -12.36
C GLU A 156 -2.43 -17.12 -11.59
N VAL A 157 -1.98 -17.04 -10.33
CA VAL A 157 -1.79 -18.22 -9.47
C VAL A 157 -3.11 -18.94 -9.25
N PHE A 158 -4.14 -18.23 -8.80
CA PHE A 158 -5.30 -18.88 -8.22
C PHE A 158 -6.49 -19.06 -9.17
N SER A 159 -6.52 -18.40 -10.34
CA SER A 159 -7.64 -18.53 -11.28
C SER A 159 -7.55 -19.77 -12.18
N LYS A 160 -8.63 -20.07 -12.91
CA LYS A 160 -8.70 -21.17 -13.89
C LYS A 160 -8.41 -22.56 -13.29
N LEU A 161 -8.73 -22.74 -12.01
CA LEU A 161 -8.77 -24.06 -11.38
C LEU A 161 -10.17 -24.65 -11.57
N ASP A 162 -10.25 -25.96 -11.74
CA ASP A 162 -11.51 -26.69 -11.89
C ASP A 162 -12.23 -26.89 -10.54
N ILE A 163 -12.56 -25.78 -9.88
CA ILE A 163 -13.15 -25.76 -8.53
C ILE A 163 -14.56 -25.17 -8.64
N ASN A 164 -15.58 -26.00 -8.45
CA ASN A 164 -16.99 -25.60 -8.56
C ASN A 164 -17.59 -25.17 -7.21
N GLU A 165 -16.88 -24.31 -6.47
CA GLU A 165 -17.29 -23.86 -5.13
C GLU A 165 -17.56 -22.37 -5.10
N ASN A 166 -18.63 -21.96 -4.41
CA ASN A 166 -19.03 -20.55 -4.35
C ASN A 166 -17.95 -19.66 -3.73
N ILE A 167 -17.30 -20.12 -2.65
CA ILE A 167 -16.21 -19.38 -2.00
C ILE A 167 -15.07 -19.06 -2.97
N TYR A 168 -14.71 -20.00 -3.84
CA TYR A 168 -13.67 -19.82 -4.84
C TYR A 168 -14.11 -18.86 -5.94
N ARG A 169 -15.28 -19.09 -6.53
CA ARG A 169 -15.81 -18.26 -7.63
C ARG A 169 -16.02 -16.81 -7.19
N ASP A 170 -16.60 -16.62 -6.01
CA ASP A 170 -16.85 -15.30 -5.44
C ASP A 170 -15.55 -14.55 -5.15
N TRP A 171 -14.52 -15.24 -4.63
CA TRP A 171 -13.22 -14.64 -4.39
C TRP A 171 -12.50 -14.24 -5.68
N ILE A 172 -12.45 -15.13 -6.68
CA ILE A 172 -11.87 -14.79 -7.99
C ILE A 172 -12.64 -13.64 -8.67
N LYS A 173 -13.97 -13.62 -8.56
CA LYS A 173 -14.79 -12.52 -9.06
C LYS A 173 -14.46 -11.20 -8.33
N ALA A 174 -14.35 -11.22 -7.00
CA ALA A 174 -14.00 -10.03 -6.22
C ALA A 174 -12.59 -9.51 -6.55
N LEU A 175 -11.61 -10.40 -6.77
CA LEU A 175 -10.27 -10.00 -7.24
C LEU A 175 -10.33 -9.29 -8.59
N LYS A 176 -11.12 -9.77 -9.54
CA LYS A 176 -11.30 -9.13 -10.85
C LYS A 176 -12.05 -7.79 -10.74
N GLU A 177 -13.05 -7.72 -9.86
CA GLU A 177 -13.76 -6.47 -9.56
C GLU A 177 -12.84 -5.41 -8.96
N GLU A 178 -11.85 -5.81 -8.14
CA GLU A 178 -10.83 -4.90 -7.62
C GLU A 178 -9.96 -4.29 -8.73
N ASP A 179 -9.53 -5.11 -9.70
CA ASP A 179 -8.72 -4.62 -10.82
C ASP A 179 -9.50 -3.59 -11.65
N ILE A 180 -10.79 -3.87 -11.90
CA ILE A 180 -11.70 -2.92 -12.53
C ILE A 180 -11.82 -1.65 -11.68
N ARG A 181 -11.95 -1.75 -10.36
CA ARG A 181 -12.09 -0.60 -9.46
C ARG A 181 -10.85 0.30 -9.50
N LYS A 182 -9.67 -0.29 -9.41
CA LYS A 182 -8.37 0.41 -9.51
C LYS A 182 -8.26 1.21 -10.81
N ASN A 183 -8.64 0.60 -11.94
CA ASN A 183 -8.47 1.19 -13.27
C ASN A 183 -9.56 2.19 -13.68
N ASN A 184 -10.63 2.35 -12.89
CA ASN A 184 -11.78 3.20 -13.23
C ASN A 184 -12.00 4.37 -12.26
N ILE A 185 -11.00 4.75 -11.46
CA ILE A 185 -11.17 5.81 -10.46
C ILE A 185 -11.51 7.16 -11.07
N GLU A 186 -10.86 7.55 -12.18
CA GLU A 186 -11.14 8.81 -12.90
C GLU A 186 -12.58 8.84 -13.42
N LEU A 187 -13.02 7.77 -14.09
CA LEU A 187 -14.40 7.64 -14.57
C LEU A 187 -15.43 7.71 -13.44
N ASN A 188 -15.11 7.20 -12.25
CA ASN A 188 -15.98 7.28 -11.09
C ASN A 188 -16.02 8.70 -10.50
N ILE A 189 -14.91 9.44 -10.54
CA ILE A 189 -14.85 10.86 -10.17
C ILE A 189 -15.70 11.70 -11.14
N ASP A 190 -15.63 11.42 -12.44
CA ASP A 190 -16.44 12.14 -13.43
C ASP A 190 -17.94 11.98 -13.20
N LYS A 191 -18.36 10.83 -12.69
CA LYS A 191 -19.77 10.49 -12.46
C LYS A 191 -20.29 10.93 -11.08
N THR A 192 -19.43 11.12 -10.08
CA THR A 192 -19.90 11.59 -8.77
C THR A 192 -20.29 13.07 -8.84
N LYS A 193 -21.31 13.47 -8.06
CA LYS A 193 -21.63 14.88 -7.84
C LYS A 193 -20.69 15.52 -6.82
N ASN A 194 -20.13 14.72 -5.92
CA ASN A 194 -19.28 15.16 -4.83
C ASN A 194 -18.30 14.05 -4.45
N ILE A 195 -17.00 14.34 -4.43
CA ILE A 195 -15.97 13.37 -4.02
C ILE A 195 -16.14 12.92 -2.56
N TRP A 196 -16.89 13.67 -1.75
CA TRP A 196 -17.20 13.33 -0.36
C TRP A 196 -18.53 12.59 -0.19
N ASP A 197 -19.16 12.13 -1.28
CA ASP A 197 -20.37 11.28 -1.23
C ASP A 197 -20.00 9.83 -0.83
N GLY A 198 -20.08 9.55 0.47
CA GLY A 198 -19.72 8.26 1.04
C GLY A 198 -20.57 7.09 0.53
N ASP A 199 -21.87 7.31 0.27
CA ASP A 199 -22.76 6.25 -0.21
C ASP A 199 -22.45 5.88 -1.65
N TYR A 200 -22.20 6.88 -2.50
CA TYR A 200 -21.73 6.64 -3.87
C TYR A 200 -20.45 5.80 -3.91
N TRP A 201 -19.45 6.17 -3.10
CA TRP A 201 -18.17 5.46 -3.09
C TRP A 201 -18.29 4.06 -2.50
N LYS A 202 -19.13 3.88 -1.48
CA LYS A 202 -19.43 2.57 -0.90
C LYS A 202 -20.08 1.64 -1.93
N ASP A 203 -21.00 2.14 -2.75
CA ASP A 203 -21.62 1.40 -3.85
C ASP A 203 -20.62 1.01 -4.95
N LYS A 204 -19.55 1.80 -5.14
CA LYS A 204 -18.42 1.46 -6.01
C LYS A 204 -17.38 0.54 -5.36
N GLY A 205 -17.56 0.21 -4.08
CA GLY A 205 -16.69 -0.69 -3.31
C GLY A 205 -15.58 0.00 -2.52
N TYR A 206 -15.55 1.33 -2.43
CA TYR A 206 -14.63 2.07 -1.57
C TYR A 206 -15.30 2.37 -0.23
N ARG A 207 -14.92 1.66 0.84
CA ARG A 207 -15.62 1.75 2.15
C ARG A 207 -15.08 2.82 3.08
N ILE A 208 -13.81 3.17 2.94
CA ILE A 208 -13.12 4.17 3.73
C ILE A 208 -12.34 5.10 2.80
N TRP A 209 -12.12 6.34 3.24
CA TRP A 209 -11.49 7.38 2.41
C TRP A 209 -10.05 7.04 2.01
N PHE A 210 -9.31 6.29 2.83
CA PHE A 210 -7.88 6.03 2.58
C PHE A 210 -7.65 5.27 1.26
N PRO A 211 -8.24 4.08 1.03
CA PRO A 211 -8.19 3.36 -0.24
C PRO A 211 -8.62 4.19 -1.45
N LEU A 212 -9.69 4.97 -1.31
CA LEU A 212 -10.15 5.86 -2.37
C LEU A 212 -9.02 6.82 -2.77
N PHE A 213 -8.50 7.57 -1.80
CA PHE A 213 -7.46 8.56 -2.07
C PHE A 213 -6.13 7.95 -2.50
N TYR A 214 -5.79 6.73 -2.08
CA TYR A 214 -4.62 6.03 -2.60
C TYR A 214 -4.71 5.73 -4.10
N TYR A 215 -5.88 5.31 -4.58
CA TYR A 215 -6.07 5.12 -6.02
C TYR A 215 -6.11 6.44 -6.78
N ILE A 216 -6.76 7.47 -6.21
CA ILE A 216 -6.73 8.82 -6.77
C ILE A 216 -5.28 9.30 -6.92
N TYR A 217 -4.48 9.21 -5.86
CA TYR A 217 -3.07 9.58 -5.88
C TYR A 217 -2.26 8.77 -6.88
N ASN A 218 -2.56 7.48 -7.01
CA ASN A 218 -1.88 6.60 -7.96
C ASN A 218 -2.08 7.05 -9.41
N GLU A 219 -3.28 7.50 -9.77
CA GLU A 219 -3.55 8.06 -11.09
C GLU A 219 -3.01 9.49 -11.22
N LEU A 220 -3.22 10.32 -10.19
CA LEU A 220 -2.76 11.70 -10.14
C LEU A 220 -1.26 11.80 -10.44
N ARG A 221 -0.41 11.04 -9.72
CA ARG A 221 1.06 11.10 -9.90
C ARG A 221 1.53 10.74 -11.30
N LYS A 222 0.79 9.90 -12.05
CA LYS A 222 1.19 9.49 -13.42
C LYS A 222 1.28 10.68 -14.38
N THR A 223 0.58 11.76 -14.07
CA THR A 223 0.55 12.98 -14.87
C THR A 223 1.64 13.99 -14.48
N SER A 224 2.42 13.71 -13.44
CA SER A 224 3.52 14.57 -12.99
C SER A 224 4.81 14.26 -13.73
N LYS A 225 5.62 15.30 -14.00
CA LYS A 225 7.00 15.11 -14.49
C LYS A 225 7.92 14.45 -13.44
N ARG A 226 7.46 14.36 -12.19
CA ARG A 226 8.13 13.73 -11.04
C ARG A 226 7.49 12.40 -10.64
N PHE A 227 6.82 11.69 -11.56
CA PHE A 227 6.06 10.47 -11.30
C PHE A 227 6.75 9.45 -10.36
N GLU A 228 8.05 9.19 -10.57
CA GLU A 228 8.80 8.21 -9.77
C GLU A 228 9.21 8.69 -8.38
N GLU A 229 9.00 9.97 -8.07
CA GLU A 229 9.38 10.60 -6.81
C GLU A 229 8.19 10.77 -5.87
N TRP A 230 6.98 10.37 -6.31
CA TRP A 230 5.76 10.43 -5.52
C TRP A 230 5.44 9.09 -4.86
N ASP A 231 5.61 9.06 -3.54
CA ASP A 231 5.35 7.90 -2.70
C ASP A 231 4.00 8.04 -2.00
N ILE A 232 3.23 6.96 -2.01
CA ILE A 232 1.95 6.87 -1.32
C ILE A 232 2.15 6.03 -0.06
N TYR A 233 1.84 6.60 1.10
CA TYR A 233 1.93 5.92 2.38
C TYR A 233 0.75 6.28 3.29
N SER A 234 0.55 5.47 4.32
CA SER A 234 -0.44 5.77 5.34
C SER A 234 0.10 6.81 6.31
N GLY A 235 -0.47 8.01 6.29
CA GLY A 235 -0.37 8.91 7.43
C GLY A 235 -1.09 8.31 8.64
N GLN A 236 -0.80 8.81 9.84
CA GLN A 236 -1.45 8.34 11.07
C GLN A 236 -2.98 8.46 11.00
N ASN A 237 -3.51 9.50 10.35
CA ASN A 237 -4.95 9.81 10.32
C ASN A 237 -5.46 10.28 8.94
N ASN A 238 -4.65 10.21 7.89
CA ASN A 238 -5.05 10.68 6.56
C ASN A 238 -4.25 9.96 5.45
N PRO A 239 -4.82 9.85 4.23
CA PRO A 239 -4.08 9.39 3.07
C PRO A 239 -3.03 10.45 2.67
N VAL A 240 -1.80 10.00 2.39
CA VAL A 240 -0.69 10.87 2.01
C VAL A 240 -0.07 10.41 0.70
N MET A 241 0.24 11.38 -0.17
CA MET A 241 1.20 11.20 -1.26
C MET A 241 2.31 12.25 -1.11
N ASN A 242 3.52 11.83 -0.81
CA ASN A 242 4.67 12.69 -0.53
C ASN A 242 5.63 12.71 -1.71
N TRP A 243 6.24 13.88 -1.95
CA TRP A 243 7.38 13.98 -2.86
C TRP A 243 8.64 13.59 -2.09
N SER A 244 9.12 12.36 -2.26
CA SER A 244 10.19 11.79 -1.43
C SER A 244 11.55 12.45 -1.65
N LYS A 245 11.81 12.96 -2.86
CA LYS A 245 13.01 13.78 -3.12
C LYS A 245 12.87 15.24 -2.74
N GLY A 246 11.67 15.68 -2.34
CA GLY A 246 11.39 17.06 -1.94
C GLY A 246 11.74 17.39 -0.50
N TRP A 247 12.35 16.45 0.24
CA TRP A 247 12.79 16.68 1.61
C TRP A 247 14.04 17.56 1.62
N LEU A 248 13.95 18.72 2.25
CA LEU A 248 15.01 19.72 2.30
C LEU A 248 15.38 20.03 3.74
N GLU A 249 16.61 19.66 4.11
CA GLU A 249 17.20 19.96 5.41
C GLU A 249 17.73 21.40 5.48
N LYS A 250 17.40 22.11 6.56
CA LYS A 250 17.87 23.48 6.81
C LYS A 250 18.18 23.72 8.28
N ASN A 251 19.07 24.69 8.53
CA ASN A 251 19.34 25.21 9.85
C ASN A 251 18.73 26.62 9.98
N PHE A 252 17.72 26.75 10.84
CA PHE A 252 17.06 28.02 11.11
C PHE A 252 17.10 28.33 12.60
N PHE A 253 17.55 29.53 12.96
CA PHE A 253 17.61 29.99 14.36
C PHE A 253 18.32 29.01 15.30
N GLY A 254 19.36 28.32 14.80
CA GLY A 254 20.13 27.34 15.57
C GLY A 254 19.46 25.96 15.72
N SER A 255 18.29 25.74 15.10
CA SER A 255 17.59 24.45 15.08
C SER A 255 17.57 23.84 13.68
N LYS A 256 17.71 22.52 13.64
CA LYS A 256 17.57 21.73 12.42
C LYS A 256 16.09 21.55 12.08
N ILE A 257 15.73 21.76 10.82
CA ILE A 257 14.37 21.58 10.30
C ILE A 257 14.39 20.89 8.95
N TYR A 258 13.26 20.32 8.57
CA TYR A 258 13.09 19.65 7.30
C TYR A 258 11.82 20.13 6.61
N PHE A 259 11.95 20.81 5.47
CA PHE A 259 10.81 21.08 4.60
C PHE A 259 10.46 19.84 3.81
N TYR A 260 9.17 19.63 3.58
CA TYR A 260 8.69 18.53 2.74
C TYR A 260 7.29 18.84 2.19
N TRP A 261 6.92 18.11 1.14
CA TRP A 261 5.72 18.35 0.37
C TRP A 261 4.82 17.13 0.33
N GLU A 262 3.52 17.30 0.52
CA GLU A 262 2.59 16.19 0.39
C GLU A 262 1.22 16.63 -0.12
N PHE A 263 0.53 15.71 -0.79
CA PHE A 263 -0.92 15.72 -0.89
C PHE A 263 -1.55 15.09 0.36
N ASN A 264 -2.59 15.74 0.85
CA ASN A 264 -3.41 15.36 1.99
C ASN A 264 -4.87 15.60 1.62
N TYR A 265 -5.59 14.53 1.30
CA TYR A 265 -6.83 14.57 0.54
C TYR A 265 -6.66 15.43 -0.74
N GLU A 266 -7.52 16.41 -0.94
CA GLU A 266 -7.47 17.31 -2.11
C GLU A 266 -6.50 18.49 -1.93
N ALA A 267 -5.72 18.53 -0.84
CA ALA A 267 -4.81 19.64 -0.56
C ALA A 267 -3.35 19.26 -0.79
N PHE A 268 -2.64 20.04 -1.60
CA PHE A 268 -1.18 20.03 -1.67
C PHE A 268 -0.60 20.93 -0.59
N VAL A 269 0.37 20.45 0.18
CA VAL A 269 0.80 21.08 1.43
C VAL A 269 2.32 21.18 1.50
N LEU A 270 2.82 22.39 1.76
CA LEU A 270 4.18 22.60 2.25
C LEU A 270 4.19 22.46 3.77
N LYS A 271 5.03 21.56 4.26
CA LYS A 271 5.19 21.28 5.68
C LYS A 271 6.63 21.45 6.15
N VAL A 272 6.79 21.53 7.45
CA VAL A 272 8.09 21.49 8.13
C VAL A 272 8.05 20.49 9.28
N MET A 273 9.05 19.61 9.34
CA MET A 273 9.35 18.78 10.50
C MET A 273 10.43 19.48 11.33
N LEU A 274 10.17 19.63 12.63
CA LEU A 274 11.12 20.15 13.60
C LEU A 274 11.90 18.98 14.19
N ASP A 275 13.19 19.17 14.40
CA ASP A 275 14.00 18.25 15.20
C ASP A 275 13.42 18.12 16.62
N GLU A 276 13.36 16.90 17.15
CA GLU A 276 12.83 16.64 18.49
C GLU A 276 13.87 16.90 19.57
N GLU A 277 15.15 16.70 19.27
CA GLU A 277 16.25 16.91 20.22
C GLU A 277 16.55 18.40 20.40
N ASN A 278 16.54 19.17 19.31
CA ASN A 278 16.75 20.62 19.32
C ASN A 278 15.57 21.38 18.68
N LYS A 279 14.39 21.24 19.29
CA LYS A 279 13.14 21.75 18.75
C LYS A 279 13.06 23.28 18.75
N MET A 280 12.82 23.84 17.56
CA MET A 280 12.62 25.28 17.37
C MET A 280 11.49 25.82 18.26
N SER A 281 11.70 26.99 18.88
CA SER A 281 10.68 27.66 19.68
C SER A 281 9.45 28.07 18.86
N GLN A 282 8.28 28.16 19.51
CA GLN A 282 7.04 28.57 18.84
C GLN A 282 7.14 29.96 18.19
N ASN A 283 7.86 30.91 18.82
CA ASN A 283 8.07 32.24 18.27
C ASN A 283 8.96 32.22 17.02
N ASN A 284 10.01 31.40 17.02
CA ASN A 284 10.85 31.23 15.84
C ASN A 284 10.09 30.52 14.71
N LEU A 285 9.24 29.55 15.04
CA LEU A 285 8.36 28.90 14.05
C LEU A 285 7.36 29.90 13.43
N LYS A 286 6.77 30.81 14.23
CA LYS A 286 5.90 31.88 13.70
C LYS A 286 6.66 32.79 12.73
N LYS A 287 7.89 33.19 13.08
CA LYS A 287 8.75 33.99 12.19
C LYS A 287 9.09 33.24 10.90
N LEU A 288 9.42 31.95 11.00
CA LEU A 288 9.66 31.09 9.84
C LEU A 288 8.43 31.01 8.94
N ARG A 289 7.24 30.73 9.51
CA ARG A 289 5.96 30.72 8.80
C ARG A 289 5.77 32.00 8.00
N SER A 290 5.95 33.17 8.60
CA SER A 290 5.80 34.45 7.90
C SER A 290 6.78 34.62 6.74
N LYS A 291 8.02 34.09 6.84
CA LYS A 291 8.97 34.09 5.72
C LYS A 291 8.50 33.17 4.58
N ILE A 292 8.09 31.94 4.91
CA ILE A 292 7.66 30.95 3.93
C ILE A 292 6.37 31.39 3.22
N VAL A 293 5.44 31.98 3.95
CA VAL A 293 4.20 32.53 3.39
C VAL A 293 4.50 33.55 2.30
N LYS A 294 5.46 34.47 2.51
CA LYS A 294 5.85 35.46 1.50
C LYS A 294 6.40 34.84 0.21
N ILE A 295 7.02 33.66 0.32
CA ILE A 295 7.50 32.88 -0.83
C ILE A 295 6.33 32.21 -1.56
N CYS A 296 5.34 31.71 -0.81
CA CYS A 296 4.23 30.93 -1.37
C CYS A 296 3.10 31.79 -1.96
N GLU A 297 2.85 32.97 -1.38
CA GLU A 297 1.69 33.81 -1.72
C GLU A 297 1.63 34.27 -3.19
N PRO A 298 2.75 34.61 -3.85
CA PRO A 298 2.76 34.86 -5.31
C PRO A 298 2.29 33.66 -6.15
N GLU A 299 2.43 32.45 -5.64
CA GLU A 299 2.04 31.20 -6.30
C GLU A 299 0.69 30.66 -5.84
N SER A 300 -0.07 31.46 -5.09
CA SER A 300 -1.36 31.05 -4.54
C SER A 300 -2.44 30.85 -5.59
N ASN A 301 -2.45 31.69 -6.64
CA ASN A 301 -3.46 31.72 -7.71
C ASN A 301 -4.92 31.57 -7.21
N GLY A 302 -5.24 32.16 -6.05
CA GLY A 302 -6.58 32.09 -5.44
C GLY A 302 -6.97 30.76 -4.77
N ILE A 303 -6.13 29.72 -4.88
CA ILE A 303 -6.34 28.41 -4.25
C ILE A 303 -5.40 28.14 -3.07
N GLY A 304 -4.35 28.97 -2.94
CA GLY A 304 -3.33 28.92 -1.90
C GLY A 304 -3.71 29.70 -0.65
N TYR A 305 -3.44 29.15 0.54
CA TYR A 305 -3.70 29.82 1.81
C TYR A 305 -2.78 29.34 2.95
N GLN A 306 -2.62 30.23 3.94
CA GLN A 306 -1.83 29.96 5.14
C GLN A 306 -2.58 28.99 6.07
N THR A 307 -1.82 28.14 6.75
CA THR A 307 -2.40 27.22 7.73
C THR A 307 -2.43 27.79 9.14
N GLN A 308 -3.25 27.20 10.02
CA GLN A 308 -3.29 27.56 11.43
C GLN A 308 -1.91 27.43 12.08
N ASN A 309 -1.61 28.36 13.02
CA ASN A 309 -0.37 28.40 13.78
C ASN A 309 -0.33 27.33 14.89
N ARG A 310 -0.35 26.05 14.49
CA ARG A 310 -0.13 24.92 15.39
C ARG A 310 1.36 24.73 15.66
N TYR A 311 1.66 24.16 16.83
CA TYR A 311 2.99 23.80 17.27
C TYR A 311 3.05 22.30 17.56
N GLY A 312 3.89 21.58 16.83
CA GLY A 312 4.12 20.15 16.96
C GLY A 312 5.44 19.77 16.31
N THR A 313 5.76 18.48 16.25
CA THR A 313 6.94 18.00 15.48
C THR A 313 6.71 18.24 13.98
N TYR A 314 5.52 17.91 13.47
CA TYR A 314 5.13 18.13 12.08
C TYR A 314 4.16 19.30 11.96
N ASN A 315 4.49 20.29 11.14
CA ASN A 315 3.73 21.51 11.02
C ASN A 315 3.40 21.77 9.55
N SER A 316 2.11 21.86 9.21
CA SER A 316 1.71 22.45 7.93
C SER A 316 1.98 23.94 7.96
N ILE A 317 2.45 24.50 6.84
CA ILE A 317 2.79 25.91 6.70
C ILE A 317 1.83 26.58 5.72
N TYR A 318 1.78 26.07 4.49
CA TYR A 318 0.97 26.61 3.40
C TYR A 318 0.27 25.48 2.64
N LYS A 319 -0.92 25.74 2.10
CA LYS A 319 -1.74 24.75 1.38
C LYS A 319 -2.29 25.31 0.10
N TRP A 320 -2.36 24.50 -0.94
CA TRP A 320 -3.13 24.73 -2.17
C TRP A 320 -4.26 23.70 -2.21
N LYS A 321 -5.51 24.17 -2.23
CA LYS A 321 -6.67 23.29 -2.28
C LYS A 321 -7.09 23.08 -3.74
N PHE A 322 -7.03 21.82 -4.17
CA PHE A 322 -7.59 21.39 -5.43
C PHE A 322 -9.02 20.89 -5.24
N ASN A 323 -9.74 20.78 -6.34
CA ASN A 323 -11.01 20.08 -6.42
C ASN A 323 -10.84 18.99 -7.49
N PHE A 324 -10.74 17.74 -7.07
CA PHE A 324 -10.48 16.62 -7.97
C PHE A 324 -11.66 16.32 -8.90
N LYS A 325 -12.85 16.87 -8.60
CA LYS A 325 -14.04 16.74 -9.45
C LYS A 325 -14.12 17.81 -10.55
N GLU A 326 -13.57 18.99 -10.30
CA GLU A 326 -13.66 20.15 -11.21
C GLU A 326 -12.41 20.34 -12.08
N LYS A 327 -11.25 19.83 -11.65
CA LYS A 327 -10.00 19.89 -12.41
C LYS A 327 -9.54 18.47 -12.75
N SER A 328 -9.03 18.29 -13.97
CA SER A 328 -8.39 17.04 -14.36
C SER A 328 -7.10 16.81 -13.57
N PHE A 329 -6.70 15.54 -13.43
CA PHE A 329 -5.45 15.18 -12.76
C PHE A 329 -4.22 15.81 -13.43
N SER A 330 -4.23 15.90 -14.76
CA SER A 330 -3.15 16.56 -15.51
C SER A 330 -3.04 18.04 -15.16
N GLU A 331 -4.15 18.78 -15.12
CA GLU A 331 -4.13 20.20 -14.72
C GLU A 331 -3.63 20.38 -13.29
N ILE A 332 -4.07 19.53 -12.36
CA ILE A 332 -3.64 19.56 -10.95
C ILE A 332 -2.13 19.33 -10.83
N MET A 333 -1.58 18.34 -11.54
CA MET A 333 -0.15 18.06 -11.47
C MET A 333 0.70 19.05 -12.22
N ILE A 334 0.23 19.62 -13.35
CA ILE A 334 0.91 20.75 -14.01
C ILE A 334 1.03 21.93 -13.04
N GLU A 335 -0.06 22.25 -12.34
CA GLU A 335 -0.08 23.33 -11.36
C GLU A 335 0.84 23.02 -10.17
N THR A 336 0.82 21.78 -9.67
CA THR A 336 1.70 21.33 -8.58
C THR A 336 3.17 21.36 -8.98
N ASP A 337 3.51 20.86 -10.17
CA ASP A 337 4.88 20.86 -10.66
C ASP A 337 5.40 22.28 -10.86
N ARG A 338 4.56 23.21 -11.33
CA ARG A 338 4.88 24.65 -11.41
C ARG A 338 5.11 25.28 -10.03
N ILE A 339 4.27 24.97 -9.04
CA ILE A 339 4.44 25.43 -7.65
C ILE A 339 5.78 24.94 -7.10
N LEU A 340 6.09 23.66 -7.28
CA LEU A 340 7.34 23.06 -6.85
C LEU A 340 8.56 23.71 -7.51
N ASP A 341 8.52 23.91 -8.83
CA ASP A 341 9.61 24.54 -9.60
C ASP A 341 9.93 25.95 -9.13
N ARG A 342 8.93 26.69 -8.66
CA ARG A 342 9.09 28.09 -8.24
C ARG A 342 9.45 28.24 -6.77
N ILE A 343 8.84 27.44 -5.89
CA ILE A 343 9.00 27.61 -4.44
C ILE A 343 10.19 26.81 -3.92
N HIS A 344 10.38 25.56 -4.36
CA HIS A 344 11.41 24.70 -3.77
C HIS A 344 12.84 25.30 -3.87
N PRO A 345 13.27 25.87 -5.01
CA PRO A 345 14.58 26.54 -5.10
C PRO A 345 14.71 27.79 -4.20
N GLN A 346 13.60 28.49 -3.93
CA GLN A 346 13.61 29.61 -2.99
C GLN A 346 13.76 29.14 -1.54
N LEU A 347 13.24 27.96 -1.20
CA LEU A 347 13.50 27.34 0.11
C LEU A 347 14.95 26.88 0.23
N GLU A 348 15.56 26.39 -0.86
CA GLU A 348 16.97 26.00 -0.92
C GLU A 348 17.94 27.17 -0.77
N SER A 349 17.54 28.38 -1.14
CA SER A 349 18.35 29.60 -0.98
C SER A 349 18.09 30.35 0.33
N LEU A 350 17.08 29.94 1.10
CA LEU A 350 16.74 30.46 2.42
C LEU A 350 17.71 29.97 3.49
#